data_AF-A0A1G7BP10-F1
#
_entry.id   AF-A0A1G7BP10-F1
#
_cell.length_a   1.000
_cell.length_b   1.000
_cell.length_c   1.000
_cell.angle_alpha   90.00
_cell.angle_beta   90.00
_cell.angle_gamma   90.00
#
_symmetry.space_group_name_H-M   'P 1'
#
loop_
_entity.id
_entity.type
_entity.pdbx_description
1 polymer ?
#
loop_
_entity_poly.entity_id
_entity_poly.type
_entity_poly.pdbx_seq_one_letter_code
_entity_poly.pdbx_strand_id
1 'polypeptide(L)'
;MAREDRLDDSELLTGFDEAGPIDRGFETALRGYDKRQVDRYLQQMQLQMDTLAGERAEALAQIDRLVVQIQQLQAQIQELRRRSAAGDNASYRHLGVRIEHMLTLAEEQAEEIKANAHNQTKHLHQHADQRLREAEAQIEQARKDFETTLKARRAAAEKAEADRRAIIDAEINKRAREAQSMVDQAKERAASLIAEAEQDAENKRAAADEQTRQLVAHVERLRTEAQQLKDDATVAADQAIAEAREKADRIAAEADAEAERKRAEHEAELRDLRTEAVENLEKFKQETETFAQTVRTEAENESTRLRAEAADNATLTRTEAVDEAKRVRQDAQRRLEEAEAEAERLTAETAAKTAKLEAEAAEAARLARENAEAAAMRLAEETERETRRLREEAADASRKEREGAEVAARRLNEETAVETQRLREQAAAEAERVTAEAAADAARLRESADRAKVDAAAEVEKARAELAEIEAERQKLLADAQAEAERILAEADLKAEEIRSDRDQYVTEAEKKAENAKRRAEELSKSAKQTARRDSEAILATARAQAKKLVEEARASREADAEAPAQDTAVNKPAAARKRTQSGGKQNSEAAEKVSSS
;
A
#
# COMPACT_ATOMS: atom_id res chain seq x y z
N MET A 1 86.75 -50.32 -3.67
CA MET A 1 85.32 -50.69 -3.65
C MET A 1 84.57 -49.48 -4.20
N ALA A 2 83.95 -49.51 -5.38
CA ALA A 2 83.01 -50.47 -5.96
C ALA A 2 81.54 -50.17 -5.58
N ARG A 3 80.96 -49.26 -6.36
CA ARG A 3 79.56 -49.00 -6.75
C ARG A 3 79.71 -47.94 -7.85
N GLU A 4 79.27 -48.14 -9.10
CA GLU A 4 77.90 -48.42 -9.54
C GLU A 4 76.89 -47.45 -8.92
N ASP A 5 76.81 -46.27 -9.53
CA ASP A 5 75.53 -45.62 -9.79
C ASP A 5 75.32 -45.64 -11.31
N ARG A 6 74.07 -45.79 -11.74
CA ARG A 6 73.70 -46.03 -13.15
C ARG A 6 73.27 -44.73 -13.81
N LEU A 7 73.32 -44.71 -15.13
CA LEU A 7 72.57 -43.72 -15.91
C LEU A 7 71.09 -44.06 -15.74
N ASP A 8 70.34 -43.19 -15.05
CA ASP A 8 68.89 -43.29 -15.02
C ASP A 8 68.33 -42.77 -16.35
N ASP A 9 68.20 -43.69 -17.33
CA ASP A 9 67.56 -43.47 -18.64
C ASP A 9 66.03 -43.21 -18.53
N SER A 10 65.56 -42.69 -17.39
CA SER A 10 64.15 -42.53 -17.04
C SER A 10 63.58 -41.14 -17.36
N GLU A 11 64.40 -40.09 -17.43
CA GLU A 11 63.93 -38.73 -17.74
C GLU A 11 63.60 -38.49 -19.23
N LEU A 12 63.95 -39.43 -20.13
CA LEU A 12 63.65 -39.36 -21.57
C LEU A 12 62.35 -40.07 -21.98
N LEU A 13 61.58 -40.61 -21.02
CA LEU A 13 60.33 -41.35 -21.30
C LEU A 13 59.12 -40.88 -20.47
N THR A 14 59.21 -39.74 -19.77
CA THR A 14 58.14 -39.17 -18.93
C THR A 14 57.09 -38.37 -19.69
N GLY A 15 57.32 -38.06 -20.98
CA GLY A 15 56.38 -37.29 -21.81
C GLY A 15 55.20 -38.08 -22.41
N PHE A 16 55.06 -39.37 -22.10
CA PHE A 16 54.16 -40.28 -22.85
C PHE A 16 53.29 -41.24 -22.02
N ASP A 17 53.14 -41.04 -20.71
CA ASP A 17 52.01 -41.65 -19.99
C ASP A 17 51.50 -40.80 -18.82
N GLU A 18 50.48 -39.98 -19.08
CA GLU A 18 49.48 -39.64 -18.07
C GLU A 18 48.08 -39.68 -18.71
N ALA A 19 47.75 -40.84 -19.29
CA ALA A 19 46.45 -41.11 -19.90
C ALA A 19 45.34 -41.32 -18.85
N GLY A 20 45.14 -40.31 -17.99
CA GLY A 20 43.93 -40.19 -17.17
C GLY A 20 42.67 -40.26 -18.06
N PRO A 21 41.52 -40.71 -17.51
CA PRO A 21 40.32 -40.95 -18.32
C PRO A 21 39.88 -39.66 -19.00
N ILE A 22 40.11 -39.58 -20.31
CA ILE A 22 39.71 -38.43 -21.13
C ILE A 22 38.19 -38.42 -21.19
N ASP A 23 37.56 -37.61 -20.33
CA ASP A 23 36.13 -37.37 -20.39
C ASP A 23 35.85 -36.50 -21.62
N ARG A 24 35.40 -37.15 -22.71
CA ARG A 24 35.25 -36.53 -24.04
C ARG A 24 33.94 -35.74 -24.19
N GLY A 25 33.40 -35.25 -23.09
CA GLY A 25 32.23 -34.36 -23.05
C GLY A 25 32.61 -32.96 -22.59
N PHE A 26 32.27 -31.95 -23.39
CA PHE A 26 32.12 -30.60 -22.85
C PHE A 26 30.81 -30.53 -22.04
N GLU A 27 30.78 -29.72 -20.99
CA GLU A 27 29.60 -29.55 -20.14
C GLU A 27 28.46 -28.88 -20.93
N THR A 28 27.27 -29.50 -20.93
CA THR A 28 26.09 -28.96 -21.62
C THR A 28 25.29 -28.02 -20.74
N ALA A 29 25.35 -26.74 -21.06
CA ALA A 29 24.41 -25.72 -20.60
C ALA A 29 23.03 -25.87 -21.28
N LEU A 30 22.07 -25.03 -20.86
CA LEU A 30 20.67 -25.05 -21.32
C LEU A 30 20.48 -24.83 -22.85
N ARG A 31 21.56 -24.52 -23.59
CA ARG A 31 21.56 -24.38 -25.06
C ARG A 31 22.89 -24.83 -25.69
N GLY A 32 23.33 -26.06 -25.38
CA GLY A 32 24.56 -26.66 -25.92
C GLY A 32 25.75 -26.53 -24.98
N TYR A 33 26.96 -26.74 -25.48
CA TYR A 33 28.18 -26.79 -24.66
C TYR A 33 28.61 -25.43 -24.09
N ASP A 34 29.28 -25.40 -22.93
CA ASP A 34 29.88 -24.17 -22.39
C ASP A 34 30.99 -23.65 -23.32
N LYS A 35 30.70 -22.52 -23.98
CA LYS A 35 31.66 -21.79 -24.80
C LYS A 35 32.96 -21.49 -24.05
N ARG A 36 32.91 -21.16 -22.76
CA ARG A 36 34.13 -20.85 -21.97
C ARG A 36 35.02 -22.07 -21.72
N GLN A 37 34.48 -23.28 -21.71
CA GLN A 37 35.26 -24.52 -21.64
C GLN A 37 35.88 -24.83 -23.01
N VAL A 38 35.10 -24.71 -24.09
CA VAL A 38 35.57 -24.93 -25.47
C VAL A 38 36.67 -23.95 -25.88
N ASP A 39 36.48 -22.64 -25.64
CA ASP A 39 37.46 -21.59 -26.00
C ASP A 39 38.81 -21.81 -25.30
N ARG A 40 38.80 -22.22 -24.01
CA ARG A 40 40.03 -22.57 -23.25
C ARG A 40 40.71 -23.81 -23.81
N TYR A 41 39.96 -24.86 -24.14
CA TYR A 41 40.51 -26.07 -24.73
C TYR A 41 41.14 -25.81 -26.10
N LEU A 42 40.51 -24.98 -26.94
CA LEU A 42 41.07 -24.57 -28.24
C LEU A 42 42.37 -23.78 -28.08
N GLN A 43 42.45 -22.84 -27.14
CA GLN A 43 43.69 -22.12 -26.82
C GLN A 43 44.81 -23.07 -26.33
N GLN A 44 44.48 -24.05 -25.49
CA GLN A 44 45.43 -25.05 -25.01
C GLN A 44 45.95 -25.94 -26.15
N MET A 45 45.07 -26.40 -27.05
CA MET A 45 45.45 -27.16 -28.25
C MET A 45 46.33 -26.34 -29.20
N GLN A 46 46.04 -25.05 -29.40
CA GLN A 46 46.87 -24.16 -30.23
C GLN A 46 48.26 -23.98 -29.64
N LEU A 47 48.37 -23.72 -28.33
CA LEU A 47 49.66 -23.57 -27.66
C LEU A 47 50.50 -24.86 -27.74
N GLN A 48 49.88 -26.05 -27.65
CA GLN A 48 50.55 -27.33 -27.85
C GLN A 48 51.04 -27.53 -29.30
N MET A 49 50.31 -27.05 -30.31
CA MET A 49 50.75 -27.11 -31.70
C MET A 49 51.94 -26.17 -31.96
N ASP A 50 51.95 -24.99 -31.35
CA ASP A 50 53.05 -24.03 -31.45
C ASP A 50 54.34 -24.56 -30.78
N THR A 51 54.24 -25.21 -29.60
CA THR A 51 55.41 -25.83 -28.96
C THR A 51 55.97 -26.99 -29.78
N LEU A 52 55.12 -27.89 -30.28
CA LEU A 52 55.53 -29.01 -31.15
C LEU A 52 56.15 -28.51 -32.48
N ALA A 53 55.68 -27.38 -33.01
CA ALA A 53 56.28 -26.75 -34.18
C ALA A 53 57.69 -26.20 -33.88
N GLY A 54 57.90 -25.63 -32.69
CA GLY A 54 59.21 -25.19 -32.19
C GLY A 54 60.20 -26.33 -32.04
N GLU A 55 59.83 -27.38 -31.30
CA GLU A 55 60.65 -28.60 -31.10
C GLU A 55 61.08 -29.22 -32.43
N ARG A 56 60.15 -29.31 -33.40
CA ARG A 56 60.42 -29.80 -34.75
C ARG A 56 61.43 -28.92 -35.51
N ALA A 57 61.41 -27.59 -35.31
CA ALA A 57 62.38 -26.68 -35.92
C ALA A 57 63.78 -26.85 -35.30
N GLU A 58 63.87 -27.05 -33.98
CA GLU A 58 65.15 -27.33 -33.31
C GLU A 58 65.75 -28.67 -33.74
N ALA A 59 64.95 -29.73 -33.84
CA ALA A 59 65.40 -31.04 -34.32
C ALA A 59 66.01 -30.97 -35.73
N LEU A 60 65.38 -30.22 -36.65
CA LEU A 60 65.94 -29.98 -37.99
C LEU A 60 67.27 -29.21 -37.93
N ALA A 61 67.37 -28.18 -37.08
CA ALA A 61 68.61 -27.43 -36.89
C ALA A 61 69.74 -28.26 -36.25
N GLN A 62 69.44 -29.33 -35.50
CA GLN A 62 70.43 -30.29 -35.01
C GLN A 62 70.95 -31.19 -36.15
N ILE A 63 70.06 -31.67 -37.03
CA ILE A 63 70.43 -32.49 -38.20
C ILE A 63 71.39 -31.73 -39.12
N ASP A 64 71.10 -30.46 -39.45
CA ASP A 64 71.98 -29.64 -40.29
C ASP A 64 73.40 -29.48 -39.71
N ARG A 65 73.54 -29.36 -38.38
CA ARG A 65 74.86 -29.29 -37.72
C ARG A 65 75.66 -30.57 -37.89
N LEU A 66 75.02 -31.74 -37.77
CA LEU A 66 75.67 -33.05 -37.96
C LEU A 66 76.14 -33.25 -39.40
N VAL A 67 75.36 -32.80 -40.39
CA VAL A 67 75.74 -32.84 -41.81
C VAL A 67 77.03 -32.05 -42.08
N VAL A 68 77.20 -30.87 -41.46
CA VAL A 68 78.42 -30.07 -41.60
C VAL A 68 79.64 -30.78 -40.99
N GLN A 69 79.49 -31.42 -39.82
CA GLN A 69 80.58 -32.15 -39.17
C GLN A 69 81.08 -33.34 -40.01
N ILE A 70 80.16 -34.10 -40.63
CA ILE A 70 80.50 -35.22 -41.51
C ILE A 70 81.32 -34.74 -42.72
N GLN A 71 80.96 -33.60 -43.33
CA GLN A 71 81.70 -33.02 -44.46
C GLN A 71 83.12 -32.58 -44.07
N GLN A 72 83.30 -32.02 -42.86
CA GLN A 72 84.63 -31.63 -42.35
C GLN A 72 85.55 -32.85 -42.13
N LEU A 73 85.04 -33.93 -41.53
CA LEU A 73 85.79 -35.18 -41.33
C LEU A 73 86.20 -35.83 -42.67
N GLN A 74 85.31 -35.81 -43.68
CA GLN A 74 85.62 -36.32 -45.01
C GLN A 74 86.75 -35.52 -45.69
N ALA A 75 86.80 -34.19 -45.50
CA ALA A 75 87.89 -33.36 -46.03
C ALA A 75 89.25 -33.70 -45.40
N GLN A 76 89.30 -33.86 -44.07
CA GLN A 76 90.53 -34.21 -43.34
C GLN A 76 91.13 -35.56 -43.80
N ILE A 77 90.29 -36.57 -44.04
CA ILE A 77 90.73 -37.88 -44.54
C ILE A 77 91.36 -37.78 -45.94
N GLN A 78 90.82 -36.92 -46.82
CA GLN A 78 91.40 -36.68 -48.15
C GLN A 78 92.73 -35.92 -48.07
N GLU A 79 92.87 -35.01 -47.11
CA GLU A 79 94.11 -34.26 -46.92
C GLU A 79 95.25 -35.15 -46.40
N LEU A 80 94.97 -36.03 -45.43
CA LEU A 80 95.95 -37.01 -44.93
C LEU A 80 96.46 -37.94 -46.04
N ARG A 81 95.56 -38.41 -46.93
CA ARG A 81 95.92 -39.22 -48.10
C ARG A 81 96.80 -38.49 -49.12
N ARG A 82 96.80 -37.14 -49.15
CA ARG A 82 97.72 -36.35 -49.98
C ARG A 82 99.10 -36.19 -49.34
N ARG A 83 99.19 -36.18 -48.01
CA ARG A 83 100.48 -36.05 -47.29
C ARG A 83 101.32 -37.33 -47.32
N SER A 84 100.69 -38.51 -47.43
CA SER A 84 101.38 -39.81 -47.41
C SER A 84 101.87 -40.32 -48.78
N ALA A 85 102.14 -39.42 -49.74
CA ALA A 85 102.35 -39.78 -51.15
C ALA A 85 103.70 -39.32 -51.75
N ALA A 86 104.68 -38.94 -50.92
CA ALA A 86 106.01 -38.48 -51.37
C ALA A 86 107.10 -38.81 -50.32
N GLY A 87 108.34 -39.08 -50.78
CA GLY A 87 109.49 -39.47 -49.93
C GLY A 87 109.56 -41.00 -49.74
N ASP A 88 110.08 -41.81 -50.67
CA ASP A 88 111.41 -41.90 -51.31
C ASP A 88 112.52 -42.58 -50.47
N ASN A 89 113.24 -43.48 -51.13
CA ASN A 89 114.36 -44.25 -50.59
C ASN A 89 115.69 -43.69 -51.10
N ALA A 90 116.73 -43.66 -50.24
CA ALA A 90 118.09 -43.33 -50.64
C ALA A 90 119.09 -44.34 -50.03
N SER A 91 120.11 -44.73 -50.81
CA SER A 91 121.13 -45.72 -50.40
C SER A 91 122.52 -45.22 -50.78
N TYR A 92 123.46 -45.24 -49.84
CA TYR A 92 124.81 -44.70 -49.98
C TYR A 92 125.88 -45.78 -49.75
N ARG A 93 126.63 -46.15 -50.80
CA ARG A 93 127.53 -47.31 -50.77
C ARG A 93 129.02 -47.01 -50.55
N HIS A 94 129.46 -45.73 -50.55
CA HIS A 94 130.88 -45.39 -50.72
C HIS A 94 131.43 -44.19 -49.91
N LEU A 95 131.24 -44.09 -48.58
CA LEU A 95 131.90 -43.04 -47.76
C LEU A 95 132.14 -43.42 -46.28
N GLY A 96 132.37 -44.71 -45.97
CA GLY A 96 132.32 -45.30 -44.60
C GLY A 96 133.38 -44.91 -43.55
N VAL A 97 133.82 -43.65 -43.49
CA VAL A 97 134.51 -43.04 -42.32
C VAL A 97 134.06 -41.57 -42.17
N ARG A 98 133.99 -40.82 -43.29
CA ARG A 98 133.41 -39.47 -43.29
C ARG A 98 131.88 -39.50 -43.14
N ILE A 99 131.24 -40.61 -43.52
CA ILE A 99 129.85 -40.91 -43.12
C ILE A 99 129.74 -41.08 -41.61
N GLU A 100 130.66 -41.75 -40.90
CA GLU A 100 130.52 -41.93 -39.44
C GLU A 100 130.52 -40.58 -38.73
N HIS A 101 131.44 -39.68 -39.07
CA HIS A 101 131.50 -38.36 -38.44
C HIS A 101 130.34 -37.42 -38.86
N MET A 102 129.79 -37.56 -40.08
CA MET A 102 128.58 -36.84 -40.48
C MET A 102 127.29 -37.51 -40.00
N LEU A 103 127.30 -38.81 -39.69
CA LEU A 103 126.19 -39.52 -39.03
C LEU A 103 126.15 -39.14 -37.56
N THR A 104 127.26 -39.13 -36.82
CA THR A 104 127.23 -38.64 -35.44
C THR A 104 126.78 -37.18 -35.36
N LEU A 105 127.25 -36.31 -36.25
CA LEU A 105 126.74 -34.92 -36.35
C LEU A 105 125.26 -34.85 -36.78
N ALA A 106 124.80 -35.72 -37.68
CA ALA A 106 123.39 -35.76 -38.10
C ALA A 106 122.47 -36.44 -37.07
N GLU A 107 123.00 -37.33 -36.23
CA GLU A 107 122.32 -37.97 -35.11
C GLU A 107 122.22 -37.00 -33.94
N GLU A 108 123.29 -36.28 -33.61
CA GLU A 108 123.29 -35.16 -32.66
C GLU A 108 122.29 -34.07 -33.12
N GLN A 109 122.33 -33.65 -34.38
CA GLN A 109 121.36 -32.69 -34.93
C GLN A 109 119.93 -33.27 -35.02
N ALA A 110 119.76 -34.56 -35.29
CA ALA A 110 118.44 -35.18 -35.31
C ALA A 110 117.86 -35.31 -33.90
N GLU A 111 118.66 -35.64 -32.89
CA GLU A 111 118.25 -35.63 -31.48
C GLU A 111 118.02 -34.21 -30.96
N GLU A 112 118.82 -33.21 -31.39
CA GLU A 112 118.53 -31.80 -31.10
C GLU A 112 117.20 -31.36 -31.74
N ILE A 113 116.94 -31.71 -33.01
CA ILE A 113 115.68 -31.42 -33.70
C ILE A 113 114.51 -32.16 -33.03
N LYS A 114 114.66 -33.43 -32.66
CA LYS A 114 113.66 -34.21 -31.91
C LYS A 114 113.39 -33.59 -30.54
N ALA A 115 114.42 -33.23 -29.78
CA ALA A 115 114.30 -32.60 -28.47
C ALA A 115 113.61 -31.23 -28.58
N ASN A 116 114.00 -30.40 -29.55
CA ASN A 116 113.38 -29.11 -29.81
C ASN A 116 111.92 -29.26 -30.26
N ALA A 117 111.60 -30.17 -31.17
CA ALA A 117 110.22 -30.44 -31.60
C ALA A 117 109.36 -31.01 -30.45
N HIS A 118 109.93 -31.88 -29.62
CA HIS A 118 109.27 -32.46 -28.45
C HIS A 118 109.03 -31.41 -27.34
N ASN A 119 109.97 -30.49 -27.13
CA ASN A 119 109.83 -29.35 -26.22
C ASN A 119 108.81 -28.31 -26.75
N GLN A 120 108.82 -28.01 -28.05
CA GLN A 120 107.79 -27.18 -28.69
C GLN A 120 106.40 -27.81 -28.59
N THR A 121 106.28 -29.11 -28.86
CA THR A 121 105.05 -29.87 -28.68
C THR A 121 104.57 -29.84 -27.23
N LYS A 122 105.47 -30.05 -26.26
CA LYS A 122 105.18 -29.90 -24.82
C LYS A 122 104.67 -28.50 -24.47
N HIS A 123 105.31 -27.44 -24.96
CA HIS A 123 104.85 -26.07 -24.72
C HIS A 123 103.49 -25.77 -25.39
N LEU A 124 103.24 -26.29 -26.59
CA LEU A 124 101.95 -26.16 -27.27
C LEU A 124 100.84 -26.90 -26.51
N HIS A 125 101.10 -28.10 -26.01
CA HIS A 125 100.16 -28.82 -25.13
C HIS A 125 99.94 -28.06 -23.81
N GLN A 126 101.00 -27.61 -23.13
CA GLN A 126 100.86 -26.84 -21.88
C GLN A 126 100.04 -25.55 -22.07
N HIS A 127 100.25 -24.82 -23.17
CA HIS A 127 99.48 -23.63 -23.50
C HIS A 127 98.03 -23.95 -23.94
N ALA A 128 97.79 -25.08 -24.60
CA ALA A 128 96.45 -25.56 -24.90
C ALA A 128 95.69 -25.97 -23.61
N ASP A 129 96.34 -26.74 -22.72
CA ASP A 129 95.80 -27.14 -21.42
C ASP A 129 95.52 -25.93 -20.52
N GLN A 130 96.38 -24.91 -20.55
CA GLN A 130 96.15 -23.63 -19.88
C GLN A 130 94.90 -22.93 -20.43
N ARG A 131 94.78 -22.79 -21.76
CA ARG A 131 93.59 -22.16 -22.38
C ARG A 131 92.31 -22.96 -22.18
N LEU A 132 92.37 -24.29 -22.13
CA LEU A 132 91.22 -25.13 -21.80
C LEU A 132 90.78 -24.85 -20.36
N ARG A 133 91.69 -24.86 -19.38
CA ARG A 133 91.37 -24.53 -17.98
C ARG A 133 90.87 -23.10 -17.80
N GLU A 134 91.41 -22.14 -18.55
CA GLU A 134 90.93 -20.75 -18.57
C GLU A 134 89.50 -20.66 -19.13
N ALA A 135 89.20 -21.35 -20.22
CA ALA A 135 87.87 -21.40 -20.82
C ALA A 135 86.86 -22.14 -19.92
N GLU A 136 87.25 -23.27 -19.33
CA GLU A 136 86.46 -24.02 -18.34
C GLU A 136 86.13 -23.15 -17.11
N ALA A 137 87.13 -22.44 -16.58
CA ALA A 137 86.94 -21.51 -15.47
C ALA A 137 85.99 -20.35 -15.83
N GLN A 138 86.10 -19.79 -17.05
CA GLN A 138 85.19 -18.75 -17.54
C GLN A 138 83.76 -19.28 -17.74
N ILE A 139 83.57 -20.49 -18.26
CA ILE A 139 82.27 -21.14 -18.40
C ILE A 139 81.65 -21.39 -17.02
N GLU A 140 82.44 -21.85 -16.05
CA GLU A 140 81.98 -22.10 -14.68
C GLU A 140 81.70 -20.83 -13.88
N GLN A 141 82.39 -19.72 -14.16
CA GLN A 141 82.05 -18.39 -13.64
C GLN A 141 80.73 -17.91 -14.27
N ALA A 142 80.63 -17.91 -15.60
CA ALA A 142 79.42 -17.51 -16.31
C ALA A 142 78.19 -18.32 -15.87
N ARG A 143 78.31 -19.64 -15.67
CA ARG A 143 77.24 -20.49 -15.11
C ARG A 143 76.77 -20.01 -13.73
N LYS A 144 77.69 -19.66 -12.83
CA LYS A 144 77.36 -19.17 -11.48
C LYS A 144 76.73 -17.77 -11.52
N ASP A 145 77.17 -16.92 -12.44
CA ASP A 145 76.55 -15.61 -12.67
C ASP A 145 75.15 -15.73 -13.29
N PHE A 146 74.94 -16.66 -14.22
CA PHE A 146 73.60 -17.00 -14.74
C PHE A 146 72.70 -17.62 -13.68
N GLU A 147 73.19 -18.56 -12.86
CA GLU A 147 72.41 -19.14 -11.76
C GLU A 147 72.01 -18.09 -10.71
N THR A 148 72.94 -17.22 -10.30
CA THR A 148 72.66 -16.20 -9.28
C THR A 148 71.71 -15.12 -9.82
N THR A 149 71.90 -14.65 -11.06
CA THR A 149 70.96 -13.71 -11.69
C THR A 149 69.58 -14.35 -11.97
N LEU A 150 69.50 -15.64 -12.30
CA LEU A 150 68.25 -16.36 -12.48
C LEU A 150 67.52 -16.58 -11.15
N LYS A 151 68.23 -16.97 -10.08
CA LYS A 151 67.69 -17.06 -8.71
C LYS A 151 67.20 -15.69 -8.22
N ALA A 152 67.95 -14.61 -8.47
CA ALA A 152 67.54 -13.24 -8.15
C ALA A 152 66.29 -12.80 -8.95
N ARG A 153 66.20 -13.14 -10.24
CA ARG A 153 65.01 -12.87 -11.06
C ARG A 153 63.78 -13.65 -10.60
N ARG A 154 63.92 -14.92 -10.21
CA ARG A 154 62.83 -15.71 -9.62
C ARG A 154 62.33 -15.10 -8.32
N ALA A 155 63.23 -14.83 -7.36
CA ALA A 155 62.88 -14.20 -6.09
C ALA A 155 62.23 -12.80 -6.28
N ALA A 156 62.67 -12.02 -7.27
CA ALA A 156 62.06 -10.73 -7.60
C ALA A 156 60.66 -10.88 -8.22
N ALA A 157 60.43 -11.90 -9.07
CA ALA A 157 59.13 -12.20 -9.65
C ALA A 157 58.15 -12.74 -8.59
N GLU A 158 58.58 -13.69 -7.76
CA GLU A 158 57.83 -14.24 -6.63
C GLU A 158 57.42 -13.13 -5.66
N LYS A 159 58.34 -12.20 -5.33
CA LYS A 159 58.00 -11.03 -4.52
C LYS A 159 56.99 -10.12 -5.23
N ALA A 160 57.18 -9.80 -6.51
CA ALA A 160 56.25 -8.95 -7.25
C ALA A 160 54.84 -9.57 -7.37
N GLU A 161 54.72 -10.91 -7.42
CA GLU A 161 53.43 -11.59 -7.29
C GLU A 161 52.86 -11.54 -5.87
N ALA A 162 53.68 -11.77 -4.83
CA ALA A 162 53.23 -11.66 -3.44
C ALA A 162 52.73 -10.25 -3.10
N ASP A 163 53.46 -9.21 -3.52
CA ASP A 163 53.07 -7.80 -3.36
C ASP A 163 51.75 -7.51 -4.10
N ARG A 164 51.57 -8.03 -5.33
CA ARG A 164 50.31 -7.89 -6.09
C ARG A 164 49.13 -8.61 -5.41
N ARG A 165 49.33 -9.83 -4.93
CA ARG A 165 48.30 -10.61 -4.21
C ARG A 165 47.90 -9.88 -2.93
N ALA A 166 48.85 -9.41 -2.14
CA ALA A 166 48.59 -8.65 -0.92
C ALA A 166 47.81 -7.35 -1.17
N ILE A 167 48.08 -6.63 -2.27
CA ILE A 167 47.30 -5.44 -2.68
C ILE A 167 45.86 -5.82 -3.06
N ILE A 168 45.67 -6.89 -3.84
CA ILE A 168 44.35 -7.38 -4.25
C ILE A 168 43.55 -7.86 -3.03
N ASP A 169 44.17 -8.65 -2.14
CA ASP A 169 43.54 -9.13 -0.90
C ASP A 169 43.18 -7.97 0.03
N ALA A 170 44.02 -6.94 0.14
CA ALA A 170 43.72 -5.74 0.92
C ALA A 170 42.52 -4.95 0.37
N GLU A 171 42.44 -4.75 -0.95
CA GLU A 171 41.32 -4.05 -1.59
C GLU A 171 40.02 -4.89 -1.56
N ILE A 172 40.11 -6.22 -1.70
CA ILE A 172 38.96 -7.13 -1.49
C ILE A 172 38.46 -7.05 -0.04
N ASN A 173 39.36 -7.14 0.95
CA ASN A 173 38.98 -7.04 2.37
C ASN A 173 38.40 -5.66 2.72
N LYS A 174 38.91 -4.59 2.10
CA LYS A 174 38.36 -3.24 2.24
C LYS A 174 36.94 -3.16 1.68
N ARG A 175 36.73 -3.57 0.41
CA ARG A 175 35.41 -3.59 -0.22
C ARG A 175 34.41 -4.48 0.51
N ALA A 176 34.85 -5.61 1.06
CA ALA A 176 34.01 -6.47 1.89
C ALA A 176 33.54 -5.76 3.17
N ARG A 177 34.41 -4.99 3.84
CA ARG A 177 34.05 -4.17 5.01
C ARG A 177 33.14 -3.00 4.65
N GLU A 178 33.38 -2.34 3.52
CA GLU A 178 32.54 -1.26 3.01
C GLU A 178 31.14 -1.78 2.65
N ALA A 179 31.04 -2.92 1.95
CA ALA A 179 29.78 -3.59 1.66
C ALA A 179 29.04 -4.04 2.93
N GLN A 180 29.75 -4.63 3.90
CA GLN A 180 29.16 -5.03 5.18
C GLN A 180 28.62 -3.81 5.95
N SER A 181 29.38 -2.71 6.02
CA SER A 181 28.93 -1.45 6.64
C SER A 181 27.71 -0.86 5.95
N MET A 182 27.64 -0.90 4.62
CA MET A 182 26.45 -0.48 3.87
C MET A 182 25.24 -1.38 4.13
N VAL A 183 25.44 -2.69 4.24
CA VAL A 183 24.39 -3.67 4.60
C VAL A 183 23.88 -3.45 6.02
N ASP A 184 24.77 -3.20 6.98
CA ASP A 184 24.39 -2.99 8.38
C ASP A 184 23.72 -1.63 8.59
N GLN A 185 24.20 -0.55 7.95
CA GLN A 185 23.47 0.72 7.88
C GLN A 185 22.09 0.59 7.21
N ALA A 186 21.95 -0.26 6.18
CA ALA A 186 20.66 -0.53 5.56
C ALA A 186 19.71 -1.27 6.51
N LYS A 187 20.21 -2.23 7.32
CA LYS A 187 19.44 -2.88 8.38
C LYS A 187 19.03 -1.90 9.48
N GLU A 188 19.94 -1.05 9.93
CA GLU A 188 19.64 -0.03 10.97
C GLU A 188 18.57 0.96 10.48
N ARG A 189 18.66 1.44 9.24
CA ARG A 189 17.62 2.30 8.64
C ARG A 189 16.29 1.57 8.47
N ALA A 190 16.31 0.31 8.02
CA ALA A 190 15.09 -0.50 7.91
C ALA A 190 14.44 -0.74 9.28
N ALA A 191 15.23 -1.08 10.30
CA ALA A 191 14.76 -1.25 11.68
C ALA A 191 14.21 0.07 12.26
N SER A 192 14.86 1.20 11.99
CA SER A 192 14.38 2.53 12.40
C SER A 192 13.04 2.87 11.73
N LEU A 193 12.89 2.63 10.43
CA LEU A 193 11.65 2.89 9.69
C LEU A 193 10.51 1.95 10.13
N ILE A 194 10.83 0.69 10.50
CA ILE A 194 9.85 -0.24 11.08
C ILE A 194 9.42 0.25 12.47
N ALA A 195 10.36 0.60 13.35
CA ALA A 195 10.05 1.10 14.69
C ALA A 195 9.26 2.43 14.65
N GLU A 196 9.61 3.33 13.74
CA GLU A 196 8.87 4.57 13.47
C GLU A 196 7.45 4.25 13.01
N ALA A 197 7.26 3.35 12.02
CA ALA A 197 5.95 2.96 11.53
C ALA A 197 5.11 2.19 12.57
N GLU A 198 5.73 1.39 13.44
CA GLU A 198 5.08 0.70 14.56
C GLU A 198 4.62 1.71 15.63
N GLN A 199 5.48 2.65 16.02
CA GLN A 199 5.12 3.72 16.96
C GLN A 199 4.03 4.63 16.37
N ASP A 200 4.07 4.93 15.08
CA ASP A 200 3.07 5.75 14.40
C ASP A 200 1.72 5.00 14.28
N ALA A 201 1.74 3.68 14.09
CA ALA A 201 0.55 2.83 14.16
C ALA A 201 -0.01 2.72 15.59
N GLU A 202 0.84 2.66 16.62
CA GLU A 202 0.41 2.68 18.02
C GLU A 202 -0.19 4.03 18.41
N ASN A 203 0.43 5.15 18.03
CA ASN A 203 -0.12 6.50 18.19
C ASN A 203 -1.51 6.63 17.54
N LYS A 204 -1.67 6.13 16.31
CA LYS A 204 -2.95 6.16 15.58
C LYS A 204 -4.02 5.26 16.24
N ARG A 205 -3.64 4.10 16.78
CA ARG A 205 -4.54 3.25 17.58
C ARG A 205 -4.96 3.92 18.88
N ALA A 206 -4.01 4.46 19.65
CA ALA A 206 -4.29 5.17 20.90
C ALA A 206 -5.22 6.38 20.68
N ALA A 207 -5.03 7.13 19.60
CA ALA A 207 -5.93 8.22 19.23
C ALA A 207 -7.34 7.73 18.86
N ALA A 208 -7.46 6.62 18.12
CA ALA A 208 -8.76 6.03 17.75
C ALA A 208 -9.49 5.41 18.95
N ASP A 209 -8.77 4.75 19.86
CA ASP A 209 -9.30 4.24 21.14
C ASP A 209 -9.81 5.38 22.01
N GLU A 210 -9.07 6.48 22.09
CA GLU A 210 -9.46 7.66 22.87
C GLU A 210 -10.67 8.38 22.25
N GLN A 211 -10.72 8.55 20.93
CA GLN A 211 -11.94 9.01 20.25
C GLN A 211 -13.13 8.07 20.49
N THR A 212 -12.90 6.76 20.51
CA THR A 212 -13.95 5.76 20.79
C THR A 212 -14.45 5.89 22.24
N ARG A 213 -13.57 6.08 23.23
CA ARG A 213 -13.96 6.35 24.63
C ARG A 213 -14.75 7.66 24.75
N GLN A 214 -14.32 8.71 24.07
CA GLN A 214 -15.02 10.01 24.09
C GLN A 214 -16.42 9.91 23.47
N LEU A 215 -16.58 9.16 22.37
CA LEU A 215 -17.88 8.87 21.76
C LEU A 215 -18.77 8.02 22.68
N VAL A 216 -18.23 6.96 23.30
CA VAL A 216 -18.97 6.13 24.27
C VAL A 216 -19.42 6.98 25.46
N ALA A 217 -18.52 7.75 26.08
CA ALA A 217 -18.86 8.63 27.20
C ALA A 217 -19.83 9.76 26.82
N HIS A 218 -19.85 10.19 25.55
CA HIS A 218 -20.85 11.13 25.04
C HIS A 218 -22.22 10.48 24.84
N VAL A 219 -22.28 9.28 24.28
CA VAL A 219 -23.52 8.48 24.14
C VAL A 219 -24.09 8.08 25.51
N GLU A 220 -23.24 7.71 26.47
CA GLU A 220 -23.65 7.44 27.85
C GLU A 220 -24.22 8.69 28.52
N ARG A 221 -23.58 9.86 28.35
CA ARG A 221 -24.09 11.12 28.88
C ARG A 221 -25.45 11.50 28.28
N LEU A 222 -25.57 11.48 26.95
CA LEU A 222 -26.84 11.71 26.25
C LEU A 222 -27.93 10.73 26.70
N ARG A 223 -27.57 9.47 26.98
CA ARG A 223 -28.50 8.47 27.51
C ARG A 223 -28.93 8.78 28.95
N THR A 224 -28.04 9.29 29.80
CA THR A 224 -28.42 9.75 31.15
C THR A 224 -29.27 11.02 31.10
N GLU A 225 -28.96 11.98 30.24
CA GLU A 225 -29.72 13.22 30.03
C GLU A 225 -31.13 12.92 29.49
N ALA A 226 -31.25 12.03 28.50
CA ALA A 226 -32.54 11.60 27.96
C ALA A 226 -33.38 10.79 28.98
N GLN A 227 -32.73 10.00 29.85
CA GLN A 227 -33.43 9.28 30.91
C GLN A 227 -33.89 10.25 32.02
N GLN A 228 -33.06 11.22 32.42
CA GLN A 228 -33.44 12.29 33.36
C GLN A 228 -34.62 13.11 32.81
N LEU A 229 -34.55 13.61 31.58
CA LEU A 229 -35.63 14.39 30.97
C LEU A 229 -36.94 13.60 30.85
N LYS A 230 -36.86 12.28 30.63
CA LYS A 230 -38.02 11.38 30.67
C LYS A 230 -38.59 11.26 32.09
N ASP A 231 -37.74 11.04 33.08
CA ASP A 231 -38.17 10.84 34.47
C ASP A 231 -38.76 12.15 35.04
N ASP A 232 -38.13 13.30 34.78
CA ASP A 232 -38.66 14.64 35.08
C ASP A 232 -40.01 14.88 34.39
N ALA A 233 -40.16 14.48 33.12
CA ALA A 233 -41.44 14.58 32.41
C ALA A 233 -42.52 13.67 33.02
N THR A 234 -42.18 12.48 33.53
CA THR A 234 -43.15 11.65 34.26
C THR A 234 -43.53 12.26 35.61
N VAL A 235 -42.59 12.83 36.37
CA VAL A 235 -42.88 13.54 37.62
C VAL A 235 -43.77 14.76 37.37
N ALA A 236 -43.51 15.54 36.33
CA ALA A 236 -44.36 16.67 35.94
C ALA A 236 -45.77 16.24 35.49
N ALA A 237 -45.89 15.12 34.78
CA ALA A 237 -47.18 14.56 34.39
C ALA A 237 -47.97 14.04 35.60
N ASP A 238 -47.34 13.31 36.53
CA ASP A 238 -47.97 12.84 37.77
C ASP A 238 -48.39 14.00 38.67
N GLN A 239 -47.59 15.07 38.77
CA GLN A 239 -47.95 16.30 39.47
C GLN A 239 -49.16 16.99 38.82
N ALA A 240 -49.18 17.13 37.49
CA ALA A 240 -50.31 17.72 36.77
C ALA A 240 -51.60 16.90 36.94
N ILE A 241 -51.50 15.56 36.96
CA ILE A 241 -52.62 14.65 37.23
C ILE A 241 -53.09 14.77 38.69
N ALA A 242 -52.17 14.90 39.65
CA ALA A 242 -52.51 15.10 41.06
C ALA A 242 -53.21 16.44 41.29
N GLU A 243 -52.68 17.54 40.73
CA GLU A 243 -53.34 18.85 40.76
C GLU A 243 -54.72 18.84 40.08
N ALA A 244 -54.85 18.17 38.93
CA ALA A 244 -56.13 18.07 38.23
C ALA A 244 -57.18 17.29 39.02
N ARG A 245 -56.77 16.21 39.72
CA ARG A 245 -57.61 15.47 40.66
C ARG A 245 -58.00 16.35 41.84
N GLU A 246 -57.05 17.01 42.50
CA GLU A 246 -57.37 17.85 43.66
C GLU A 246 -58.32 19.00 43.28
N LYS A 247 -58.15 19.61 42.10
CA LYS A 247 -59.09 20.61 41.57
C LYS A 247 -60.48 20.03 41.30
N ALA A 248 -60.56 18.82 40.74
CA ALA A 248 -61.84 18.13 40.53
C ALA A 248 -62.52 17.74 41.85
N ASP A 249 -61.77 17.24 42.83
CA ASP A 249 -62.26 16.87 44.16
C ASP A 249 -62.76 18.11 44.93
N ARG A 250 -62.08 19.26 44.83
CA ARG A 250 -62.56 20.54 45.37
C ARG A 250 -63.86 20.99 44.69
N ILE A 251 -63.94 20.96 43.35
CA ILE A 251 -65.14 21.34 42.60
C ILE A 251 -66.33 20.43 42.95
N ALA A 252 -66.09 19.13 43.11
CA ALA A 252 -67.11 18.18 43.57
C ALA A 252 -67.58 18.50 44.99
N ALA A 253 -66.67 18.74 45.93
CA ALA A 253 -67.01 19.11 47.31
C ALA A 253 -67.72 20.47 47.43
N GLU A 254 -67.38 21.44 46.58
CA GLU A 254 -68.06 22.73 46.48
C GLU A 254 -69.48 22.57 45.92
N ALA A 255 -69.65 21.77 44.86
CA ALA A 255 -70.96 21.47 44.27
C ALA A 255 -71.87 20.66 45.23
N ASP A 256 -71.34 19.66 45.93
CA ASP A 256 -72.08 18.91 46.96
C ASP A 256 -72.47 19.84 48.14
N ALA A 257 -71.56 20.73 48.57
CA ALA A 257 -71.85 21.69 49.63
C ALA A 257 -72.88 22.77 49.22
N GLU A 258 -72.94 23.16 47.94
CA GLU A 258 -74.00 24.02 47.42
C GLU A 258 -75.33 23.27 47.26
N ALA A 259 -75.30 22.01 46.79
CA ALA A 259 -76.48 21.17 46.72
C ALA A 259 -77.12 20.91 48.09
N GLU A 260 -76.31 20.67 49.13
CA GLU A 260 -76.80 20.55 50.52
C GLU A 260 -77.34 21.88 51.07
N ARG A 261 -76.73 23.03 50.74
CA ARG A 261 -77.31 24.34 51.09
C ARG A 261 -78.67 24.53 50.42
N LYS A 262 -78.80 24.24 49.13
CA LYS A 262 -80.08 24.36 48.40
C LYS A 262 -81.14 23.39 48.93
N ARG A 263 -80.75 22.17 49.32
CA ARG A 263 -81.64 21.23 50.04
C ARG A 263 -82.10 21.80 51.37
N ALA A 264 -81.21 22.36 52.18
CA ALA A 264 -81.54 22.95 53.47
C ALA A 264 -82.40 24.22 53.36
N GLU A 265 -82.14 25.08 52.36
CA GLU A 265 -82.96 26.25 52.02
C GLU A 265 -84.38 25.82 51.65
N HIS A 266 -84.55 24.91 50.69
CA HIS A 266 -85.88 24.40 50.31
C HIS A 266 -86.58 23.63 51.43
N GLU A 267 -85.85 22.92 52.30
CA GLU A 267 -86.44 22.27 53.47
C GLU A 267 -86.82 23.27 54.59
N ALA A 268 -86.23 24.46 54.61
CA ALA A 268 -86.70 25.57 55.46
C ALA A 268 -87.95 26.23 54.85
N GLU A 269 -87.94 26.57 53.56
CA GLU A 269 -89.11 27.11 52.83
C GLU A 269 -90.33 26.19 52.97
N LEU A 270 -90.15 24.87 52.87
CA LEU A 270 -91.21 23.88 53.07
C LEU A 270 -91.68 23.75 54.53
N ARG A 271 -90.84 24.07 55.53
CA ARG A 271 -91.27 24.15 56.94
C ARG A 271 -92.08 25.41 57.20
N ASP A 272 -91.64 26.54 56.65
CA ASP A 272 -92.31 27.84 56.83
C ASP A 272 -93.67 27.83 56.15
N LEU A 273 -93.75 27.42 54.87
CA LEU A 273 -95.00 27.24 54.13
C LEU A 273 -95.96 26.25 54.83
N ARG A 274 -95.42 25.17 55.42
CA ARG A 274 -96.23 24.22 56.20
C ARG A 274 -96.74 24.82 57.51
N THR A 275 -95.96 25.70 58.14
CA THR A 275 -96.34 26.40 59.38
C THR A 275 -97.43 27.43 59.08
N GLU A 276 -97.26 28.24 58.03
CA GLU A 276 -98.27 29.17 57.54
C GLU A 276 -99.58 28.44 57.15
N ALA A 277 -99.48 27.30 56.46
CA ALA A 277 -100.65 26.48 56.13
C ALA A 277 -101.38 25.95 57.37
N VAL A 278 -100.66 25.58 58.44
CA VAL A 278 -101.26 25.17 59.72
C VAL A 278 -101.92 26.36 60.42
N GLU A 279 -101.24 27.51 60.52
CA GLU A 279 -101.83 28.72 61.11
C GLU A 279 -103.08 29.17 60.36
N ASN A 280 -103.08 29.14 59.04
CA ASN A 280 -104.22 29.57 58.23
C ASN A 280 -105.39 28.56 58.34
N LEU A 281 -105.10 27.27 58.52
CA LEU A 281 -106.12 26.27 58.89
C LEU A 281 -106.66 26.47 60.32
N GLU A 282 -105.86 26.99 61.26
CA GLU A 282 -106.32 27.31 62.62
C GLU A 282 -107.13 28.61 62.67
N LYS A 283 -106.73 29.65 61.94
CA LYS A 283 -107.51 30.88 61.72
C LYS A 283 -108.88 30.54 61.12
N PHE A 284 -108.91 29.75 60.04
CA PHE A 284 -110.16 29.31 59.40
C PHE A 284 -111.05 28.45 60.33
N LYS A 285 -110.46 27.62 61.21
CA LYS A 285 -111.24 26.91 62.25
C LYS A 285 -111.84 27.86 63.29
N GLN A 286 -111.08 28.86 63.75
CA GLN A 286 -111.58 29.86 64.70
C GLN A 286 -112.67 30.74 64.08
N GLU A 287 -112.52 31.14 62.81
CA GLU A 287 -113.52 31.88 62.05
C GLU A 287 -114.79 31.05 61.83
N THR A 288 -114.68 29.78 61.45
CA THR A 288 -115.85 28.90 61.29
C THR A 288 -116.51 28.51 62.61
N GLU A 289 -115.76 28.36 63.70
CA GLU A 289 -116.31 28.14 65.04
C GLU A 289 -117.04 29.40 65.56
N THR A 290 -116.43 30.58 65.47
CA THR A 290 -117.09 31.83 65.88
C THR A 290 -118.32 32.14 65.02
N PHE A 291 -118.27 31.89 63.71
CA PHE A 291 -119.45 31.97 62.84
C PHE A 291 -120.56 31.01 63.29
N ALA A 292 -120.23 29.74 63.60
CA ALA A 292 -121.20 28.77 64.10
C ALA A 292 -121.78 29.14 65.48
N GLN A 293 -120.99 29.77 66.36
CA GLN A 293 -121.46 30.30 67.64
C GLN A 293 -122.41 31.50 67.43
N THR A 294 -122.11 32.42 66.52
CA THR A 294 -122.99 33.54 66.15
C THR A 294 -124.32 33.04 65.60
N VAL A 295 -124.30 32.17 64.59
CA VAL A 295 -125.52 31.59 63.99
C VAL A 295 -126.37 30.82 65.02
N ARG A 296 -125.74 30.10 65.97
CA ARG A 296 -126.48 29.48 67.08
C ARG A 296 -127.13 30.52 67.99
N THR A 297 -126.39 31.58 68.35
CA THR A 297 -126.89 32.65 69.23
C THR A 297 -128.05 33.41 68.59
N GLU A 298 -127.96 33.69 67.29
CA GLU A 298 -129.03 34.30 66.49
C GLU A 298 -130.27 33.40 66.43
N ALA A 299 -130.10 32.09 66.17
CA ALA A 299 -131.20 31.13 66.17
C ALA A 299 -131.85 30.93 67.56
N GLU A 300 -131.10 31.00 68.65
CA GLU A 300 -131.63 30.96 70.02
C GLU A 300 -132.37 32.25 70.40
N ASN A 301 -131.88 33.41 69.96
CA ASN A 301 -132.57 34.70 70.09
C ASN A 301 -133.86 34.75 69.26
N GLU A 302 -133.87 34.23 68.04
CA GLU A 302 -135.09 34.15 67.22
C GLU A 302 -136.09 33.13 67.77
N SER A 303 -135.62 31.97 68.25
CA SER A 303 -136.46 30.97 68.92
C SER A 303 -137.09 31.49 70.21
N THR A 304 -136.42 32.39 70.94
CA THR A 304 -137.00 33.04 72.13
C THR A 304 -137.95 34.18 71.75
N ARG A 305 -137.65 34.98 70.71
CA ARG A 305 -138.57 35.99 70.17
C ARG A 305 -139.89 35.39 69.70
N LEU A 306 -139.84 34.32 68.91
CA LEU A 306 -141.03 33.59 68.44
C LEU A 306 -141.85 32.96 69.58
N ARG A 307 -141.20 32.55 70.68
CA ARG A 307 -141.92 32.07 71.89
C ARG A 307 -142.61 33.20 72.65
N ALA A 308 -142.02 34.39 72.70
CA ALA A 308 -142.67 35.58 73.28
C ALA A 308 -143.87 36.00 72.42
N GLU A 309 -143.69 36.16 71.11
CA GLU A 309 -144.76 36.48 70.16
C GLU A 309 -145.91 35.46 70.24
N ALA A 310 -145.63 34.16 70.37
CA ALA A 310 -146.66 33.13 70.56
C ALA A 310 -147.38 33.22 71.92
N ALA A 311 -146.68 33.59 73.00
CA ALA A 311 -147.27 33.76 74.33
C ALA A 311 -148.15 35.01 74.44
N ASP A 312 -147.74 36.11 73.81
CA ASP A 312 -148.50 37.36 73.75
C ASP A 312 -149.78 37.18 72.94
N ASN A 313 -149.72 36.52 71.77
CA ASN A 313 -150.92 36.14 71.02
C ASN A 313 -151.86 35.22 71.84
N ALA A 314 -151.31 34.23 72.54
CA ALA A 314 -152.11 33.32 73.37
C ALA A 314 -152.77 34.00 74.59
N THR A 315 -152.20 35.12 75.09
CA THR A 315 -152.85 35.93 76.14
C THR A 315 -153.88 36.90 75.58
N LEU A 316 -153.69 37.42 74.36
CA LEU A 316 -154.67 38.25 73.66
C LEU A 316 -156.00 37.49 73.46
N THR A 317 -155.96 36.34 72.77
CA THR A 317 -157.15 35.52 72.49
C THR A 317 -157.85 35.05 73.76
N ARG A 318 -157.08 34.83 74.84
CA ARG A 318 -157.61 34.42 76.16
C ARG A 318 -158.30 35.57 76.91
N THR A 319 -157.96 36.81 76.61
CA THR A 319 -158.60 37.99 77.20
C THR A 319 -159.92 38.30 76.48
N GLU A 320 -159.90 38.29 75.15
CA GLU A 320 -161.07 38.50 74.29
C GLU A 320 -162.19 37.49 74.60
N ALA A 321 -161.85 36.21 74.72
CA ALA A 321 -162.80 35.13 75.05
C ALA A 321 -163.44 35.25 76.45
N VAL A 322 -162.85 36.02 77.38
CA VAL A 322 -163.35 36.16 78.76
C VAL A 322 -164.38 37.29 78.90
N ASP A 323 -164.22 38.39 78.18
CA ASP A 323 -165.20 39.48 78.19
C ASP A 323 -166.42 39.20 77.31
N GLU A 324 -166.27 38.44 76.23
CA GLU A 324 -167.41 37.97 75.43
C GLU A 324 -168.31 37.00 76.22
N ALA A 325 -167.71 36.09 76.98
CA ALA A 325 -168.41 35.16 77.89
C ALA A 325 -169.19 35.86 79.03
N LYS A 326 -168.88 37.14 79.32
CA LYS A 326 -169.60 37.96 80.32
C LYS A 326 -170.90 38.55 79.77
N ARG A 327 -170.90 39.04 78.52
CA ARG A 327 -172.09 39.66 77.88
C ARG A 327 -173.21 38.64 77.65
N VAL A 328 -172.86 37.47 77.13
CA VAL A 328 -173.82 36.40 76.77
C VAL A 328 -174.70 35.93 77.94
N ARG A 329 -174.29 36.17 79.20
CA ARG A 329 -175.06 35.78 80.39
C ARG A 329 -176.11 36.81 80.86
N GLN A 330 -176.18 38.01 80.30
CA GLN A 330 -177.19 39.01 80.68
C GLN A 330 -178.36 39.09 79.68
N ASP A 331 -178.11 39.01 78.37
CA ASP A 331 -179.17 39.07 77.36
C ASP A 331 -180.06 37.81 77.31
N ALA A 332 -179.57 36.68 77.84
CA ALA A 332 -180.31 35.41 77.95
C ALA A 332 -181.63 35.52 78.76
N GLN A 333 -181.86 36.63 79.47
CA GLN A 333 -183.06 36.87 80.30
C GLN A 333 -184.15 37.71 79.61
N ARG A 334 -184.00 38.11 78.33
CA ARG A 334 -185.02 38.85 77.55
C ARG A 334 -185.53 38.12 76.29
N ARG A 335 -185.52 36.79 76.32
CA ARG A 335 -185.75 35.94 75.12
C ARG A 335 -187.22 35.53 74.88
N LEU A 336 -188.20 36.44 75.03
CA LEU A 336 -189.59 36.00 75.26
C LEU A 336 -190.76 36.78 74.62
N GLU A 337 -190.57 37.65 73.61
CA GLU A 337 -191.73 38.30 72.98
C GLU A 337 -191.65 38.46 71.44
N GLU A 338 -190.77 39.31 70.88
CA GLU A 338 -191.00 39.88 69.52
C GLU A 338 -189.94 39.55 68.44
N ALA A 339 -190.43 39.13 67.26
CA ALA A 339 -189.76 39.03 65.93
C ALA A 339 -188.44 38.21 65.87
N GLU A 340 -188.33 37.05 65.22
CA GLU A 340 -188.92 36.55 63.96
C GLU A 340 -188.81 37.50 62.75
N ALA A 341 -188.02 37.06 61.76
CA ALA A 341 -187.98 37.51 60.37
C ALA A 341 -187.77 39.01 60.08
N GLU A 342 -186.51 39.46 60.05
CA GLU A 342 -185.85 39.83 58.78
C GLU A 342 -184.33 40.10 58.90
N ALA A 343 -183.64 40.02 57.76
CA ALA A 343 -182.27 40.47 57.44
C ALA A 343 -181.14 39.42 57.37
N GLU A 344 -181.27 38.43 56.47
CA GLU A 344 -180.08 37.91 55.76
C GLU A 344 -179.37 39.07 55.03
N ARG A 345 -178.11 39.43 55.36
CA ARG A 345 -177.29 40.19 54.38
C ARG A 345 -175.76 40.32 54.53
N LEU A 346 -175.12 40.06 55.67
CA LEU A 346 -173.77 40.62 55.90
C LEU A 346 -172.74 39.70 56.62
N THR A 347 -172.51 38.51 56.06
CA THR A 347 -171.32 37.67 56.34
C THR A 347 -170.62 37.20 55.04
N ALA A 348 -170.74 37.98 53.97
CA ALA A 348 -170.19 37.68 52.65
C ALA A 348 -168.80 38.32 52.37
N GLU A 349 -168.13 38.86 53.39
CA GLU A 349 -166.90 39.64 53.24
C GLU A 349 -165.86 39.27 54.31
N THR A 350 -164.57 39.45 53.99
CA THR A 350 -163.35 39.24 54.84
C THR A 350 -162.69 37.86 54.91
N ALA A 351 -163.09 36.86 54.13
CA ALA A 351 -162.28 35.62 53.92
C ALA A 351 -161.00 35.83 53.07
N ALA A 352 -160.65 37.08 52.73
CA ALA A 352 -159.80 37.45 51.59
C ALA A 352 -158.39 37.98 51.94
N LYS A 353 -157.80 37.57 53.09
CA LYS A 353 -156.49 38.10 53.55
C LYS A 353 -155.39 37.09 53.90
N THR A 354 -155.68 35.79 53.97
CA THR A 354 -154.71 34.78 54.45
C THR A 354 -153.75 34.24 53.38
N ALA A 355 -153.97 34.52 52.09
CA ALA A 355 -153.22 33.88 50.99
C ALA A 355 -152.01 34.68 50.45
N LYS A 356 -151.61 35.80 51.07
CA LYS A 356 -150.59 36.71 50.49
C LYS A 356 -149.18 36.59 51.08
N LEU A 357 -148.99 35.99 52.26
CA LEU A 357 -147.72 36.04 53.01
C LEU A 357 -146.74 34.89 52.73
N GLU A 358 -147.18 33.80 52.08
CA GLU A 358 -146.32 32.62 51.85
C GLU A 358 -145.42 32.73 50.61
N ALA A 359 -145.71 33.67 49.70
CA ALA A 359 -144.97 33.81 48.43
C ALA A 359 -143.66 34.61 48.56
N GLU A 360 -143.62 35.63 49.43
CA GLU A 360 -142.52 36.60 49.48
C GLU A 360 -141.25 36.04 50.16
N ALA A 361 -141.39 34.99 50.98
CA ALA A 361 -140.26 34.31 51.64
C ALA A 361 -139.41 33.43 50.70
N ALA A 362 -139.95 33.01 49.55
CA ALA A 362 -139.31 32.01 48.69
C ALA A 362 -138.24 32.59 47.74
N GLU A 363 -138.35 33.85 47.31
CA GLU A 363 -137.42 34.41 46.31
C GLU A 363 -136.08 34.86 46.90
N ALA A 364 -136.07 35.41 48.12
CA ALA A 364 -134.85 35.87 48.79
C ALA A 364 -133.80 34.75 48.94
N ALA A 365 -134.24 33.51 49.15
CA ALA A 365 -133.37 32.34 49.26
C ALA A 365 -132.70 31.91 47.94
N ARG A 366 -133.22 32.33 46.77
CA ARG A 366 -132.64 32.02 45.45
C ARG A 366 -131.46 32.93 45.15
N LEU A 367 -131.66 34.25 45.28
CA LEU A 367 -130.65 35.28 45.00
C LEU A 367 -129.38 35.15 45.86
N ALA A 368 -129.50 34.64 47.08
CA ALA A 368 -128.34 34.41 47.96
C ALA A 368 -127.40 33.31 47.45
N ARG A 369 -127.91 32.28 46.76
CA ARG A 369 -127.09 31.17 46.23
C ARG A 369 -126.40 31.52 44.91
N GLU A 370 -127.16 32.16 44.02
CA GLU A 370 -126.71 32.56 42.68
C GLU A 370 -125.48 33.50 42.72
N ASN A 371 -125.43 34.40 43.72
CA ASN A 371 -124.27 35.26 43.96
C ASN A 371 -123.06 34.52 44.56
N ALA A 372 -123.26 33.46 45.35
CA ALA A 372 -122.17 32.68 45.93
C ALA A 372 -121.45 31.82 44.88
N GLU A 373 -122.19 31.18 43.99
CA GLU A 373 -121.63 30.39 42.88
C GLU A 373 -120.87 31.29 41.88
N ALA A 374 -121.40 32.48 41.59
CA ALA A 374 -120.73 33.48 40.75
C ALA A 374 -119.42 34.02 41.35
N ALA A 375 -119.30 34.09 42.68
CA ALA A 375 -118.06 34.45 43.36
C ALA A 375 -117.02 33.31 43.30
N ALA A 376 -117.45 32.07 43.54
CA ALA A 376 -116.59 30.89 43.51
C ALA A 376 -115.94 30.66 42.12
N MET A 377 -116.70 30.82 41.04
CA MET A 377 -116.17 30.65 39.67
C MET A 377 -115.07 31.67 39.33
N ARG A 378 -115.20 32.93 39.76
CA ARG A 378 -114.20 33.97 39.48
C ARG A 378 -112.86 33.68 40.16
N LEU A 379 -112.89 33.26 41.42
CA LEU A 379 -111.69 32.88 42.18
C LEU A 379 -110.99 31.64 41.56
N ALA A 380 -111.77 30.69 41.03
CA ALA A 380 -111.23 29.54 40.31
C ALA A 380 -110.53 29.96 39.00
N GLU A 381 -111.13 30.81 38.17
CA GLU A 381 -110.46 31.28 36.95
C GLU A 381 -109.20 32.12 37.24
N GLU A 382 -109.21 32.94 38.29
CA GLU A 382 -108.10 33.84 38.64
C GLU A 382 -106.88 33.05 39.16
N THR A 383 -107.12 32.03 39.98
CA THR A 383 -106.07 31.10 40.43
C THR A 383 -105.55 30.19 39.30
N GLU A 384 -106.41 29.77 38.37
CA GLU A 384 -105.97 29.01 37.18
C GLU A 384 -105.14 29.87 36.21
N ARG A 385 -105.43 31.17 36.08
CA ARG A 385 -104.62 32.12 35.28
C ARG A 385 -103.23 32.32 35.85
N GLU A 386 -103.08 32.62 37.13
CA GLU A 386 -101.75 32.85 37.72
C GLU A 386 -100.93 31.55 37.88
N THR A 387 -101.55 30.41 38.21
CA THR A 387 -100.82 29.12 38.22
C THR A 387 -100.41 28.64 36.82
N ARG A 388 -101.07 29.11 35.76
CA ARG A 388 -100.64 28.91 34.37
C ARG A 388 -99.49 29.85 34.00
N ARG A 389 -99.60 31.13 34.35
CA ARG A 389 -98.55 32.14 34.13
C ARG A 389 -97.23 31.76 34.79
N LEU A 390 -97.24 31.39 36.07
CA LEU A 390 -96.04 30.96 36.80
C LEU A 390 -95.40 29.71 36.18
N ARG A 391 -96.18 28.80 35.60
CA ARG A 391 -95.66 27.66 34.83
C ARG A 391 -95.04 28.07 33.49
N GLU A 392 -95.63 29.04 32.80
CA GLU A 392 -95.12 29.55 31.52
C GLU A 392 -93.82 30.35 31.73
N GLU A 393 -93.76 31.20 32.76
CA GLU A 393 -92.55 31.96 33.16
C GLU A 393 -91.42 31.01 33.62
N ALA A 394 -91.71 29.97 34.43
CA ALA A 394 -90.73 28.96 34.83
C ALA A 394 -90.24 28.10 33.64
N ALA A 395 -91.13 27.76 32.70
CA ALA A 395 -90.76 27.02 31.50
C ALA A 395 -89.86 27.84 30.56
N ASP A 396 -90.05 29.15 30.47
CA ASP A 396 -89.21 30.05 29.68
C ASP A 396 -87.85 30.34 30.34
N ALA A 397 -87.79 30.43 31.67
CA ALA A 397 -86.50 30.46 32.38
C ALA A 397 -85.69 29.18 32.10
N SER A 398 -86.33 28.01 32.25
CA SER A 398 -85.70 26.70 32.01
C SER A 398 -85.40 26.43 30.53
N ARG A 399 -86.02 27.14 29.57
CA ARG A 399 -85.61 27.16 28.16
C ARG A 399 -84.33 27.98 27.97
N LYS A 400 -84.31 29.24 28.41
CA LYS A 400 -83.17 30.15 28.24
C LYS A 400 -81.88 29.61 28.86
N GLU A 401 -81.99 28.94 30.00
CA GLU A 401 -80.86 28.30 30.67
C GLU A 401 -80.29 27.12 29.85
N ARG A 402 -81.15 26.28 29.25
CA ARG A 402 -80.72 25.21 28.33
C ARG A 402 -80.12 25.75 27.04
N GLU A 403 -80.70 26.79 26.46
CA GLU A 403 -80.15 27.45 25.26
C GLU A 403 -78.78 28.07 25.55
N GLY A 404 -78.60 28.71 26.71
CA GLY A 404 -77.30 29.20 27.17
C GLY A 404 -76.26 28.08 27.33
N ALA A 405 -76.66 26.96 27.96
CA ALA A 405 -75.79 25.79 28.12
C ALA A 405 -75.42 25.13 26.78
N GLU A 406 -76.37 24.98 25.85
CA GLU A 406 -76.08 24.47 24.50
C GLU A 406 -75.15 25.39 23.72
N VAL A 407 -75.36 26.72 23.77
CA VAL A 407 -74.48 27.69 23.09
C VAL A 407 -73.07 27.66 23.68
N ALA A 408 -72.93 27.58 25.01
CA ALA A 408 -71.63 27.43 25.67
C ALA A 408 -70.93 26.11 25.27
N ALA A 409 -71.66 24.99 25.29
CA ALA A 409 -71.13 23.69 24.89
C ALA A 409 -70.73 23.63 23.40
N ARG A 410 -71.52 24.21 22.48
CA ARG A 410 -71.15 24.30 21.06
C ARG A 410 -69.89 25.13 20.87
N ARG A 411 -69.84 26.32 21.49
CA ARG A 411 -68.70 27.23 21.40
C ARG A 411 -67.41 26.60 21.92
N LEU A 412 -67.46 25.91 23.06
CA LEU A 412 -66.32 25.17 23.61
C LEU A 412 -65.85 24.05 22.65
N ASN A 413 -66.78 23.32 22.04
CA ASN A 413 -66.44 22.28 21.05
C ASN A 413 -65.84 22.89 19.76
N GLU A 414 -66.35 24.01 19.28
CA GLU A 414 -65.80 24.72 18.11
C GLU A 414 -64.39 25.27 18.39
N GLU A 415 -64.18 25.93 19.53
CA GLU A 415 -62.87 26.43 19.97
C GLU A 415 -61.87 25.27 20.17
N THR A 416 -62.30 24.16 20.77
CA THR A 416 -61.47 22.95 20.94
C THR A 416 -61.15 22.27 19.61
N ALA A 417 -62.09 22.24 18.66
CA ALA A 417 -61.88 21.66 17.34
C ALA A 417 -60.89 22.50 16.51
N VAL A 418 -61.03 23.83 16.54
CA VAL A 418 -60.10 24.77 15.87
C VAL A 418 -58.68 24.62 16.43
N GLU A 419 -58.49 24.61 17.75
CA GLU A 419 -57.14 24.50 18.31
C GLU A 419 -56.56 23.08 18.14
N THR A 420 -57.39 22.03 18.17
CA THR A 420 -56.96 20.67 17.81
C THR A 420 -56.52 20.57 16.35
N GLN A 421 -57.22 21.23 15.43
CA GLN A 421 -56.82 21.30 14.02
C GLN A 421 -55.53 22.11 13.86
N ARG A 422 -55.40 23.25 14.53
CA ARG A 422 -54.21 24.10 14.50
C ARG A 422 -52.95 23.37 15.00
N LEU A 423 -53.06 22.64 16.10
CA LEU A 423 -51.97 21.80 16.63
C LEU A 423 -51.60 20.67 15.67
N ARG A 424 -52.57 20.08 14.95
CA ARG A 424 -52.31 19.09 13.89
C ARG A 424 -51.62 19.69 12.68
N GLU A 425 -52.03 20.87 12.24
CA GLU A 425 -51.41 21.58 11.11
C GLU A 425 -49.97 22.01 11.46
N GLN A 426 -49.73 22.48 12.68
CA GLN A 426 -48.39 22.76 13.20
C GLN A 426 -47.52 21.49 13.28
N ALA A 427 -48.03 20.39 13.83
CA ALA A 427 -47.30 19.12 13.90
C ALA A 427 -47.02 18.51 12.52
N ALA A 428 -47.92 18.69 11.55
CA ALA A 428 -47.71 18.28 10.17
C ALA A 428 -46.62 19.14 9.50
N ALA A 429 -46.67 20.46 9.65
CA ALA A 429 -45.65 21.37 9.12
C ALA A 429 -44.26 21.14 9.75
N GLU A 430 -44.20 20.82 11.04
CA GLU A 430 -42.96 20.44 11.72
C GLU A 430 -42.40 19.12 11.17
N ALA A 431 -43.24 18.12 10.93
CA ALA A 431 -42.85 16.84 10.32
C ALA A 431 -42.41 17.00 8.85
N GLU A 432 -43.10 17.82 8.06
CA GLU A 432 -42.67 18.18 6.70
C GLU A 432 -41.32 18.91 6.71
N ARG A 433 -41.11 19.85 7.65
CA ARG A 433 -39.84 20.56 7.82
C ARG A 433 -38.70 19.59 8.15
N VAL A 434 -38.88 18.72 9.15
CA VAL A 434 -37.86 17.73 9.56
C VAL A 434 -37.57 16.72 8.45
N THR A 435 -38.57 16.27 7.69
CA THR A 435 -38.34 15.36 6.55
C THR A 435 -37.68 16.06 5.37
N ALA A 436 -37.97 17.34 5.11
CA ALA A 436 -37.28 18.15 4.11
C ALA A 436 -35.81 18.45 4.49
N GLU A 437 -35.53 18.76 5.76
CA GLU A 437 -34.18 18.94 6.29
C GLU A 437 -33.37 17.64 6.18
N ALA A 438 -33.93 16.50 6.61
CA ALA A 438 -33.30 15.18 6.46
C ALA A 438 -33.08 14.78 4.99
N ALA A 439 -33.99 15.13 4.08
CA ALA A 439 -33.83 14.90 2.64
C ALA A 439 -32.73 15.79 2.05
N ALA A 440 -32.61 17.04 2.49
CA ALA A 440 -31.54 17.95 2.09
C ALA A 440 -30.17 17.46 2.59
N ASP A 441 -30.08 16.96 3.83
CA ASP A 441 -28.83 16.36 4.35
C ASP A 441 -28.47 15.06 3.65
N ALA A 442 -29.44 14.20 3.33
CA ALA A 442 -29.21 13.01 2.51
C ALA A 442 -28.73 13.37 1.09
N ALA A 443 -29.19 14.49 0.52
CA ALA A 443 -28.69 15.01 -0.75
C ALA A 443 -27.26 15.57 -0.62
N ARG A 444 -26.97 16.39 0.41
CA ARG A 444 -25.62 16.91 0.71
C ARG A 444 -24.60 15.79 0.93
N LEU A 445 -24.98 14.74 1.67
CA LEU A 445 -24.13 13.56 1.89
C LEU A 445 -23.84 12.82 0.58
N ARG A 446 -24.84 12.58 -0.27
CA ARG A 446 -24.65 11.96 -1.60
C ARG A 446 -23.71 12.80 -2.47
N GLU A 447 -23.92 14.12 -2.54
CA GLU A 447 -23.05 15.01 -3.31
C GLU A 447 -21.60 14.99 -2.80
N SER A 448 -21.39 15.00 -1.48
CA SER A 448 -20.03 14.87 -0.91
C SER A 448 -19.38 13.51 -1.22
N ALA A 449 -20.16 12.42 -1.22
CA ALA A 449 -19.67 11.09 -1.53
C ALA A 449 -19.36 10.93 -3.03
N ASP A 450 -20.13 11.57 -3.91
CA ASP A 450 -19.89 11.54 -5.35
C ASP A 450 -18.72 12.46 -5.75
N ARG A 451 -18.55 13.62 -5.10
CA ARG A 451 -17.32 14.43 -5.22
C ARG A 451 -16.09 13.61 -4.78
N ALA A 452 -16.13 12.99 -3.59
CA ALA A 452 -15.03 12.17 -3.09
C ALA A 452 -14.68 10.98 -4.02
N LYS A 453 -15.65 10.40 -4.74
CA LYS A 453 -15.38 9.39 -5.79
C LYS A 453 -14.68 9.99 -7.00
N VAL A 454 -15.08 11.19 -7.45
CA VAL A 454 -14.45 11.89 -8.58
C VAL A 454 -13.01 12.28 -8.22
N ASP A 455 -12.79 12.82 -7.02
CA ASP A 455 -11.46 13.16 -6.52
C ASP A 455 -10.57 11.91 -6.41
N ALA A 456 -11.07 10.82 -5.82
CA ALA A 456 -10.35 9.55 -5.74
C ALA A 456 -10.05 8.94 -7.13
N ALA A 457 -10.96 9.07 -8.10
CA ALA A 457 -10.72 8.64 -9.47
C ALA A 457 -9.65 9.50 -10.16
N ALA A 458 -9.63 10.82 -9.91
CA ALA A 458 -8.60 11.72 -10.43
C ALA A 458 -7.20 11.40 -9.87
N GLU A 459 -7.06 11.10 -8.58
CA GLU A 459 -5.79 10.64 -8.02
C GLU A 459 -5.34 9.27 -8.56
N VAL A 460 -6.28 8.35 -8.83
CA VAL A 460 -5.97 7.07 -9.50
C VAL A 460 -5.47 7.28 -10.93
N GLU A 461 -6.04 8.21 -11.70
CA GLU A 461 -5.55 8.52 -13.05
C GLU A 461 -4.20 9.25 -13.04
N LYS A 462 -3.94 10.13 -12.06
CA LYS A 462 -2.59 10.71 -11.85
C LYS A 462 -1.55 9.64 -11.57
N ALA A 463 -1.82 8.76 -10.60
CA ALA A 463 -0.90 7.67 -10.25
C ALA A 463 -0.64 6.71 -11.43
N ARG A 464 -1.62 6.52 -12.32
CA ARG A 464 -1.44 5.79 -13.59
C ARG A 464 -0.55 6.55 -14.59
N ALA A 465 -0.70 7.86 -14.70
CA ALA A 465 0.14 8.70 -15.56
C ALA A 465 1.60 8.71 -15.09
N GLU A 466 1.83 8.93 -13.79
CA GLU A 466 3.16 8.87 -13.17
C GLU A 466 3.83 7.50 -13.37
N LEU A 467 3.08 6.40 -13.18
CA LEU A 467 3.59 5.05 -13.39
C LEU A 467 3.90 4.78 -14.89
N ALA A 468 3.13 5.34 -15.81
CA ALA A 468 3.41 5.27 -17.25
C ALA A 468 4.65 6.08 -17.66
N GLU A 469 4.90 7.25 -17.05
CA GLU A 469 6.15 8.00 -17.25
C GLU A 469 7.35 7.21 -16.71
N ILE A 470 7.25 6.65 -15.50
CA ILE A 470 8.30 5.78 -14.92
C ILE A 470 8.58 4.56 -15.81
N GLU A 471 7.55 3.93 -16.39
CA GLU A 471 7.75 2.83 -17.34
C GLU A 471 8.40 3.28 -18.65
N ALA A 472 8.09 4.49 -19.16
CA ALA A 472 8.71 5.05 -20.35
C ALA A 472 10.19 5.44 -20.11
N GLU A 473 10.50 6.06 -18.97
CA GLU A 473 11.89 6.34 -18.56
C GLU A 473 12.70 5.04 -18.39
N ARG A 474 12.11 4.02 -17.76
CA ARG A 474 12.74 2.69 -17.62
C ARG A 474 13.00 2.03 -18.98
N GLN A 475 12.06 2.12 -19.92
CA GLN A 475 12.24 1.62 -21.29
C GLN A 475 13.36 2.38 -22.02
N LYS A 476 13.39 3.71 -21.88
CA LYS A 476 14.45 4.54 -22.47
C LYS A 476 15.83 4.20 -21.89
N LEU A 477 15.98 4.12 -20.58
CA LEU A 477 17.24 3.75 -19.92
C LEU A 477 17.73 2.35 -20.33
N LEU A 478 16.82 1.40 -20.56
CA LEU A 478 17.17 0.08 -21.11
C LEU A 478 17.64 0.17 -22.57
N ALA A 479 17.00 0.98 -23.41
CA ALA A 479 17.40 1.19 -24.80
C ALA A 479 18.75 1.93 -24.90
N ASP A 480 18.97 2.96 -24.08
CA ASP A 480 20.23 3.71 -24.00
C ASP A 480 21.38 2.79 -23.55
N ALA A 481 21.15 1.94 -22.54
CA ALA A 481 22.13 0.95 -22.07
C ALA A 481 22.40 -0.18 -23.08
N GLN A 482 21.39 -0.60 -23.86
CA GLN A 482 21.56 -1.54 -24.97
C GLN A 482 22.41 -0.93 -26.08
N ALA A 483 22.12 0.31 -26.49
CA ALA A 483 22.89 1.02 -27.51
C ALA A 483 24.35 1.26 -27.07
N GLU A 484 24.60 1.57 -25.80
CA GLU A 484 25.96 1.68 -25.27
C GLU A 484 26.70 0.33 -25.27
N ALA A 485 26.02 -0.76 -24.89
CA ALA A 485 26.60 -2.11 -24.95
C ALA A 485 26.92 -2.54 -26.39
N GLU A 486 26.03 -2.27 -27.36
CA GLU A 486 26.27 -2.50 -28.78
C GLU A 486 27.45 -1.66 -29.31
N ARG A 487 27.57 -0.39 -28.89
CA ARG A 487 28.71 0.46 -29.27
C ARG A 487 30.03 -0.05 -28.71
N ILE A 488 30.05 -0.52 -27.46
CA ILE A 488 31.25 -1.11 -26.82
C ILE A 488 31.65 -2.41 -27.54
N LEU A 489 30.68 -3.24 -27.94
CA LEU A 489 30.95 -4.45 -28.75
C LEU A 489 31.51 -4.10 -30.13
N ALA A 490 30.91 -3.15 -30.85
CA ALA A 490 31.41 -2.69 -32.15
C ALA A 490 32.83 -2.08 -32.05
N GLU A 491 33.11 -1.30 -31.00
CA GLU A 491 34.45 -0.80 -30.71
C GLU A 491 35.46 -1.92 -30.40
N ALA A 492 35.03 -3.00 -29.75
CA ALA A 492 35.88 -4.14 -29.46
C ALA A 492 36.15 -5.00 -30.70
N ASP A 493 35.14 -5.23 -31.55
CA ASP A 493 35.27 -5.96 -32.81
C ASP A 493 36.16 -5.21 -33.81
N LEU A 494 36.04 -3.88 -33.91
CA LEU A 494 36.95 -3.04 -34.71
C LEU A 494 38.40 -3.17 -34.24
N LYS A 495 38.66 -3.03 -32.94
CA LYS A 495 40.01 -3.22 -32.35
C LYS A 495 40.52 -4.65 -32.59
N ALA A 496 39.64 -5.65 -32.60
CA ALA A 496 40.01 -7.02 -32.95
C ALA A 496 40.28 -7.20 -34.46
N GLU A 497 39.67 -6.43 -35.36
CA GLU A 497 40.03 -6.38 -36.78
C GLU A 497 41.35 -5.65 -37.03
N GLU A 498 41.61 -4.53 -36.35
CA GLU A 498 42.91 -3.84 -36.38
C GLU A 498 44.05 -4.78 -35.94
N ILE A 499 43.92 -5.44 -34.79
CA ILE A 499 44.91 -6.41 -34.29
C ILE A 499 45.11 -7.59 -35.27
N ARG A 500 44.07 -8.04 -35.97
CA ARG A 500 44.18 -9.07 -37.02
C ARG A 500 44.90 -8.55 -38.26
N SER A 501 44.59 -7.33 -38.70
CA SER A 501 45.26 -6.65 -39.82
C SER A 501 46.75 -6.45 -39.54
N ASP A 502 47.11 -5.96 -38.35
CA ASP A 502 48.50 -5.74 -37.95
C ASP A 502 49.26 -7.06 -37.85
N ARG A 503 48.66 -8.10 -37.26
CA ARG A 503 49.22 -9.47 -37.25
C ARG A 503 49.51 -9.94 -38.67
N ASP A 504 48.58 -9.78 -39.61
CA ASP A 504 48.73 -10.28 -40.98
C ASP A 504 49.73 -9.44 -41.81
N GLN A 505 49.88 -8.15 -41.49
CA GLN A 505 50.99 -7.32 -41.96
C GLN A 505 52.34 -7.82 -41.41
N TYR A 506 52.45 -8.10 -40.11
CA TYR A 506 53.67 -8.65 -39.50
C TYR A 506 54.03 -10.03 -40.06
N VAL A 507 53.05 -10.90 -40.29
CA VAL A 507 53.25 -12.22 -40.93
C VAL A 507 53.74 -12.05 -42.36
N THR A 508 53.06 -11.27 -43.19
CA THR A 508 53.49 -11.08 -44.60
C THR A 508 54.82 -10.32 -44.71
N GLU A 509 55.19 -9.47 -43.75
CA GLU A 509 56.55 -8.93 -43.64
C GLU A 509 57.56 -10.00 -43.25
N ALA A 510 57.26 -10.87 -42.28
CA ALA A 510 58.13 -11.95 -41.87
C ALA A 510 58.37 -12.95 -43.01
N GLU A 511 57.33 -13.30 -43.77
CA GLU A 511 57.41 -14.11 -44.99
C GLU A 511 58.30 -13.44 -46.04
N LYS A 512 58.09 -12.15 -46.35
CA LYS A 512 58.97 -11.40 -47.28
C LYS A 512 60.41 -11.36 -46.80
N LYS A 513 60.65 -11.21 -45.50
CA LYS A 513 62.00 -11.23 -44.90
C LYS A 513 62.63 -12.64 -45.02
N ALA A 514 61.87 -13.70 -44.78
CA ALA A 514 62.30 -15.08 -44.92
C ALA A 514 62.57 -15.48 -46.39
N GLU A 515 61.72 -15.06 -47.34
CA GLU A 515 61.94 -15.29 -48.77
C GLU A 515 63.18 -14.54 -49.27
N ASN A 516 63.37 -13.27 -48.86
CA ASN A 516 64.59 -12.53 -49.18
C ASN A 516 65.84 -13.18 -48.56
N ALA A 517 65.74 -13.72 -47.34
CA ALA A 517 66.84 -14.46 -46.71
C ALA A 517 67.15 -15.76 -47.47
N LYS A 518 66.13 -16.55 -47.84
CA LYS A 518 66.26 -17.75 -48.67
C LYS A 518 66.87 -17.43 -50.03
N ARG A 519 66.39 -16.39 -50.71
CA ARG A 519 66.93 -15.93 -52.00
C ARG A 519 68.40 -15.53 -51.88
N ARG A 520 68.78 -14.77 -50.84
CA ARG A 520 70.19 -14.43 -50.56
C ARG A 520 71.03 -15.68 -50.27
N ALA A 521 70.51 -16.66 -49.53
CA ALA A 521 71.19 -17.93 -49.29
C ALA A 521 71.37 -18.75 -50.59
N GLU A 522 70.38 -18.73 -51.49
CA GLU A 522 70.51 -19.33 -52.82
C GLU A 522 71.52 -18.59 -53.71
N GLU A 523 71.52 -17.25 -53.71
CA GLU A 523 72.47 -16.42 -54.46
C GLU A 523 73.90 -16.63 -53.94
N LEU A 524 74.09 -16.70 -52.61
CA LEU A 524 75.36 -17.08 -51.97
C LEU A 524 75.76 -18.53 -52.26
N SER A 525 74.81 -19.47 -52.31
CA SER A 525 75.08 -20.86 -52.71
C SER A 525 75.51 -20.94 -54.18
N LYS A 526 74.86 -20.17 -55.07
CA LYS A 526 75.19 -20.08 -56.50
C LYS A 526 76.55 -19.44 -56.71
N SER A 527 76.89 -18.36 -56.00
CA SER A 527 78.20 -17.71 -56.09
C SER A 527 79.30 -18.57 -55.48
N ALA A 528 79.10 -19.19 -54.31
CA ALA A 528 80.05 -20.14 -53.71
C ALA A 528 80.31 -21.34 -54.64
N LYS A 529 79.28 -21.88 -55.31
CA LYS A 529 79.44 -22.94 -56.33
C LYS A 529 80.21 -22.45 -57.56
N GLN A 530 80.07 -21.19 -57.97
CA GLN A 530 80.85 -20.61 -59.07
C GLN A 530 82.32 -20.36 -58.67
N THR A 531 82.57 -19.87 -57.45
CA THR A 531 83.92 -19.70 -56.90
C THR A 531 84.61 -21.05 -56.74
N ALA A 532 83.97 -22.03 -56.10
CA ALA A 532 84.51 -23.39 -55.99
C ALA A 532 84.77 -24.06 -57.36
N ARG A 533 83.94 -23.77 -58.39
CA ARG A 533 84.24 -24.18 -59.77
C ARG A 533 85.49 -23.50 -60.31
N ARG A 534 85.59 -22.17 -60.24
CA ARG A 534 86.78 -21.40 -60.68
C ARG A 534 88.05 -21.84 -59.96
N ASP A 535 87.97 -22.08 -58.65
CA ASP A 535 89.09 -22.56 -57.84
C ASP A 535 89.46 -23.99 -58.25
N SER A 536 88.50 -24.87 -58.51
CA SER A 536 88.77 -26.21 -59.04
C SER A 536 89.35 -26.18 -60.46
N GLU A 537 88.91 -25.26 -61.32
CA GLU A 537 89.43 -25.03 -62.66
C GLU A 537 90.86 -24.45 -62.61
N ALA A 538 91.13 -23.55 -61.66
CA ALA A 538 92.47 -23.01 -61.40
C ALA A 538 93.41 -24.08 -60.85
N ILE A 539 92.96 -24.93 -59.91
CA ILE A 539 93.71 -26.08 -59.40
C ILE A 539 93.96 -27.11 -60.51
N LEU A 540 92.98 -27.37 -61.38
CA LEU A 540 93.17 -28.24 -62.54
C LEU A 540 94.10 -27.60 -63.59
N ALA A 541 94.09 -26.27 -63.74
CA ALA A 541 95.00 -25.56 -64.64
C ALA A 541 96.44 -25.56 -64.10
N THR A 542 96.66 -25.34 -62.80
CA THR A 542 98.00 -25.45 -62.18
C THR A 542 98.49 -26.89 -62.16
N ALA A 543 97.63 -27.87 -61.87
CA ALA A 543 97.98 -29.29 -61.98
C ALA A 543 98.31 -29.70 -63.43
N ARG A 544 97.58 -29.19 -64.43
CA ARG A 544 97.92 -29.39 -65.86
C ARG A 544 99.22 -28.69 -66.24
N ALA A 545 99.51 -27.50 -65.71
CA ALA A 545 100.77 -26.80 -65.95
C ALA A 545 101.96 -27.52 -65.29
N GLN A 546 101.78 -28.06 -64.08
CA GLN A 546 102.77 -28.91 -63.40
C GLN A 546 102.97 -30.24 -64.14
N ALA A 547 101.90 -30.91 -64.58
CA ALA A 547 101.99 -32.11 -65.39
C ALA A 547 102.67 -31.85 -66.75
N LYS A 548 102.40 -30.69 -67.39
CA LYS A 548 103.09 -30.29 -68.62
C LYS A 548 104.57 -30.01 -68.36
N LYS A 549 104.92 -29.33 -67.26
CA LYS A 549 106.30 -29.18 -66.81
C LYS A 549 106.99 -30.51 -66.60
N LEU A 550 106.39 -31.44 -65.86
CA LEU A 550 106.95 -32.78 -65.63
C LEU A 550 107.12 -33.58 -66.93
N VAL A 551 106.24 -33.40 -67.93
CA VAL A 551 106.39 -34.00 -69.26
C VAL A 551 107.46 -33.30 -70.12
N GLU A 552 107.68 -32.00 -69.94
CA GLU A 552 108.76 -31.25 -70.59
C GLU A 552 110.12 -31.55 -69.94
N GLU A 553 110.17 -31.67 -68.61
CA GLU A 553 111.33 -32.11 -67.82
C GLU A 553 111.68 -33.57 -68.14
N ALA A 554 110.69 -34.47 -68.27
CA ALA A 554 110.88 -35.87 -68.71
C ALA A 554 111.16 -36.05 -70.22
N ARG A 555 111.05 -34.97 -71.02
CA ARG A 555 111.54 -34.93 -72.41
C ARG A 555 112.95 -34.37 -72.48
N ALA A 556 113.23 -33.28 -71.74
CA ALA A 556 114.59 -32.78 -71.56
C ALA A 556 115.52 -33.88 -71.00
N SER A 557 115.08 -34.65 -70.01
CA SER A 557 115.80 -35.82 -69.48
C SER A 557 115.79 -37.06 -70.39
N ARG A 558 115.35 -36.94 -71.64
CA ARG A 558 115.45 -37.95 -72.70
C ARG A 558 116.19 -37.45 -73.95
N GLU A 559 116.34 -36.15 -74.10
CA GLU A 559 117.08 -35.50 -75.19
C GLU A 559 118.45 -34.94 -74.73
N ALA A 560 118.74 -34.98 -73.42
CA ALA A 560 120.00 -34.51 -72.82
C ALA A 560 120.93 -35.64 -72.28
N ASP A 561 120.79 -36.87 -72.79
CA ASP A 561 121.65 -38.02 -72.45
C ASP A 561 122.73 -38.29 -73.53
N ALA A 562 123.18 -37.22 -74.20
CA ALA A 562 124.29 -37.23 -75.15
C ALA A 562 125.13 -35.94 -75.05
N GLU A 563 126.45 -36.12 -74.98
CA GLU A 563 127.53 -35.12 -75.11
C GLU A 563 127.59 -33.98 -74.05
N ALA A 564 128.42 -34.26 -73.05
CA ALA A 564 128.96 -33.35 -72.02
C ALA A 564 130.01 -32.34 -72.58
N PRO A 565 130.78 -31.55 -71.78
CA PRO A 565 130.65 -31.17 -70.36
C PRO A 565 130.96 -29.67 -70.04
N ALA A 566 130.98 -29.35 -68.72
CA ALA A 566 131.93 -28.45 -68.02
C ALA A 566 131.61 -26.94 -67.73
N GLN A 567 131.96 -26.59 -66.48
CA GLN A 567 132.49 -25.30 -65.94
C GLN A 567 131.63 -24.03 -65.77
N ASP A 568 131.24 -23.81 -64.50
CA ASP A 568 131.73 -22.71 -63.61
C ASP A 568 131.05 -21.30 -63.62
N THR A 569 131.03 -20.68 -62.43
CA THR A 569 130.62 -19.29 -62.09
C THR A 569 129.13 -18.88 -62.28
N ALA A 570 128.61 -17.75 -61.74
CA ALA A 570 128.70 -17.17 -60.38
C ALA A 570 127.65 -16.04 -60.16
N VAL A 571 127.12 -15.91 -58.93
CA VAL A 571 126.69 -14.64 -58.26
C VAL A 571 125.41 -13.85 -58.72
N ASN A 572 124.66 -13.38 -57.71
CA ASN A 572 123.70 -12.23 -57.64
C ASN A 572 122.22 -12.29 -58.14
N LYS A 573 121.29 -12.16 -57.15
CA LYS A 573 120.30 -11.04 -56.90
C LYS A 573 120.22 -9.87 -57.92
N PRO A 574 119.11 -9.06 -58.01
CA PRO A 574 118.16 -8.70 -56.92
C PRO A 574 116.66 -8.43 -57.34
N ALA A 575 115.89 -7.82 -56.40
CA ALA A 575 114.76 -6.87 -56.59
C ALA A 575 113.39 -7.38 -57.16
N ALA A 576 112.27 -7.30 -56.43
CA ALA A 576 111.36 -6.13 -56.15
C ALA A 576 110.19 -6.02 -57.19
N ALA A 577 109.06 -5.31 -56.99
CA ALA A 577 108.62 -4.35 -55.96
C ALA A 577 107.06 -4.15 -55.94
N ARG A 578 106.51 -3.54 -54.86
CA ARG A 578 105.50 -2.40 -54.80
C ARG A 578 104.18 -2.48 -55.62
N LYS A 579 102.99 -1.91 -55.30
CA LYS A 579 102.34 -0.87 -54.41
C LYS A 579 100.81 -1.23 -54.37
N ARG A 580 99.77 -0.58 -53.79
CA ARG A 580 99.42 0.59 -52.92
C ARG A 580 98.05 0.23 -52.24
N THR A 581 97.64 0.62 -51.02
CA THR A 581 96.94 1.85 -50.54
C THR A 581 95.71 2.34 -51.37
N GLN A 582 94.62 2.94 -50.85
CA GLN A 582 94.37 3.61 -49.54
C GLN A 582 92.88 3.94 -49.27
N SER A 583 92.51 4.22 -47.99
CA SER A 583 91.38 5.07 -47.51
C SER A 583 89.91 4.58 -47.70
N GLY A 584 88.93 4.92 -46.85
CA GLY A 584 88.96 5.55 -45.51
C GLY A 584 87.82 6.58 -45.26
N GLY A 585 87.19 6.58 -44.07
CA GLY A 585 86.16 7.57 -43.66
C GLY A 585 85.56 7.35 -42.25
N LYS A 586 85.17 8.44 -41.57
CA LYS A 586 84.46 8.52 -40.25
C LYS A 586 83.65 9.83 -40.19
N GLN A 587 82.54 9.89 -39.44
CA GLN A 587 82.30 10.76 -38.26
C GLN A 587 80.83 10.79 -37.78
N ASN A 588 80.60 11.44 -36.63
CA ASN A 588 79.42 11.35 -35.75
C ASN A 588 78.25 12.30 -36.12
N SER A 589 77.08 12.06 -35.53
CA SER A 589 76.21 13.11 -34.95
C SER A 589 75.31 12.53 -33.84
N GLU A 590 74.58 13.39 -33.11
CA GLU A 590 73.88 13.08 -31.85
C GLU A 590 72.34 13.13 -31.96
N ALA A 591 71.68 12.59 -30.92
CA ALA A 591 70.38 12.99 -30.34
C ALA A 591 69.12 13.18 -31.22
N ALA A 592 68.06 12.44 -30.86
CA ALA A 592 66.75 13.03 -30.55
C ALA A 592 65.87 12.06 -29.72
N GLU A 593 65.28 12.56 -28.64
CA GLU A 593 64.24 11.89 -27.85
C GLU A 593 62.87 12.45 -28.27
N LYS A 594 61.82 11.60 -28.39
CA LYS A 594 60.44 12.09 -28.39
C LYS A 594 59.38 11.03 -28.08
N VAL A 595 58.40 11.45 -27.28
CA VAL A 595 57.18 10.71 -26.92
C VAL A 595 55.98 11.34 -27.63
N SER A 596 55.06 10.51 -28.12
CA SER A 596 53.63 10.79 -28.32
C SER A 596 52.90 9.44 -28.17
N SER A 597 51.77 9.27 -27.49
CA SER A 597 50.73 10.21 -27.03
C SER A 597 49.95 10.88 -28.17
N SER A 598 49.00 10.12 -28.72
CA SER A 598 47.62 10.52 -29.00
C SER A 598 46.72 9.35 -28.66
#